data_AF-A0AA47M613-F1
#
_entry.id   AF-A0AA47M613-F1
#
_cell.length_a   1.000
_cell.length_b   1.000
_cell.length_c   1.000
_cell.angle_alpha   90.00
_cell.angle_beta   90.00
_cell.angle_gamma   90.00
#
_symmetry.space_group_name_H-M   'P 1'
#
loop_
_entity.id
_entity.type
_entity.pdbx_description
1 polymer ?
#
loop_
_entity_poly.entity_id
_entity_poly.type
_entity_poly.pdbx_seq_one_letter_code
_entity_poly.pdbx_strand_id
1 'polypeptide(L)'
;MSAASSYGLDRMPDIEPSVAALVLSPGEALRPDARCPRPQCRLTDDHIVRGYNTAARMGRIGNSMSHLILALSQTLQASDVDPSVRDLSDASLQAFGFMTRELGRLMSSLTLARRQIWLAQSPLLEPYRRALRTLPVVPGELFGPAAQQALERSLQVTQAREQFSSLRRGQPSRLRPPAAAVPLAVPRPFSRPPSRLDAGLAASTIKVYVAAISAQHNRVDGVTVGSHTLVTRFLKGAQRLRPPLRNPVPRWDLPLVLGALSRPPFEPLQDLGLDVLSMKTAFLLAIASARRVSELHALSVHGECLIWHPGDTGVTLRPNPSFLSKTFSTAFVNQPLTLAAFSPSSQEMGPGQDGAPLCPVRALRRYLQLTAGIRRSDSLFVCHTGPRRGHALSKQRLSRWIVGAIELSYSSGGVPVPPHVRSHSTRGVAASWAALRGVPLSDICAAASWSSPCTFARFYSFNVVPHHPVASAVLPTPSQCP
;
A
#
# COMPACT_ATOMS: atom_id res chain seq x y z
N MET A 1 -27.54 -18.71 -27.02
CA MET A 1 -26.55 -17.73 -27.54
C MET A 1 -26.94 -16.27 -27.27
N SER A 2 -28.13 -15.96 -26.74
CA SER A 2 -28.69 -14.60 -26.60
C SER A 2 -28.04 -13.69 -25.55
N ALA A 3 -26.85 -14.03 -25.03
CA ALA A 3 -26.15 -13.23 -24.01
C ALA A 3 -24.61 -13.28 -24.17
N ALA A 4 -24.09 -13.67 -25.34
CA ALA A 4 -22.65 -13.87 -25.51
C ALA A 4 -21.82 -12.61 -25.19
N SER A 5 -22.37 -11.42 -25.44
CA SER A 5 -21.73 -10.14 -25.16
C SER A 5 -21.52 -9.90 -23.66
N SER A 6 -22.53 -10.19 -22.81
CA SER A 6 -22.45 -9.98 -21.36
C SER A 6 -21.45 -10.91 -20.66
N TYR A 7 -21.10 -12.03 -21.30
CA TYR A 7 -20.08 -12.96 -20.80
C TYR A 7 -18.73 -12.78 -21.48
N GLY A 8 -18.54 -11.71 -22.28
CA GLY A 8 -17.30 -11.45 -23.01
C GLY A 8 -16.98 -12.50 -24.07
N LEU A 9 -17.96 -13.32 -24.45
CA LEU A 9 -17.83 -14.40 -25.41
C LEU A 9 -18.27 -14.00 -26.82
N ASP A 10 -18.63 -12.74 -27.09
CA ASP A 10 -18.99 -12.29 -28.43
C ASP A 10 -17.75 -11.91 -29.26
N ARG A 11 -17.08 -10.83 -28.84
CA ARG A 11 -15.83 -10.31 -29.41
C ARG A 11 -14.98 -9.65 -28.32
N MET A 12 -13.73 -9.34 -28.63
CA MET A 12 -12.84 -8.57 -27.76
C MET A 12 -13.53 -7.24 -27.40
N PRO A 13 -13.62 -6.89 -26.10
CA PRO A 13 -14.17 -5.61 -25.67
C PRO A 13 -13.45 -4.42 -26.31
N ASP A 14 -14.22 -3.45 -26.75
CA ASP A 14 -13.70 -2.18 -27.26
C ASP A 14 -13.05 -1.39 -26.12
N ILE A 15 -12.12 -0.50 -26.47
CA ILE A 15 -11.50 0.37 -25.48
C ILE A 15 -12.49 1.44 -25.01
N GLU A 16 -12.57 1.66 -23.70
CA GLU A 16 -13.42 2.70 -23.13
C GLU A 16 -12.95 4.10 -23.58
N PRO A 17 -13.86 4.99 -24.01
CA PRO A 17 -13.50 6.32 -24.53
C PRO A 17 -12.65 7.15 -23.57
N SER A 18 -12.88 7.02 -22.26
CA SER A 18 -12.12 7.70 -21.20
C SER A 18 -10.64 7.30 -21.17
N VAL A 19 -10.33 6.05 -21.52
CA VAL A 19 -8.97 5.54 -21.61
C VAL A 19 -8.38 5.83 -22.99
N ALA A 20 -9.18 5.71 -24.05
CA ALA A 20 -8.77 6.06 -25.41
C ALA A 20 -8.36 7.53 -25.53
N ALA A 21 -9.06 8.44 -24.86
CA ALA A 21 -8.76 9.88 -24.83
C ALA A 21 -7.42 10.24 -24.18
N LEU A 22 -6.77 9.31 -23.48
CA LEU A 22 -5.40 9.50 -22.97
C LEU A 22 -4.36 9.40 -24.09
N VAL A 23 -4.71 8.79 -25.21
CA VAL A 23 -3.78 8.42 -26.29
C VAL A 23 -4.20 9.04 -27.62
N LEU A 24 -5.50 9.17 -27.86
CA LEU A 24 -6.11 9.65 -29.10
C LEU A 24 -6.72 11.04 -28.92
N SER A 25 -6.95 11.73 -30.04
CA SER A 25 -7.74 12.97 -30.03
C SER A 25 -9.19 12.69 -29.60
N PRO A 26 -9.92 13.67 -29.01
CA PRO A 26 -11.28 13.45 -28.52
C PRO A 26 -12.25 12.88 -29.57
N GLY A 27 -12.13 13.32 -30.82
CA GLY A 27 -12.95 12.81 -31.93
C GLY A 27 -12.62 11.38 -32.35
N GLU A 28 -11.35 10.96 -32.21
CA GLU A 28 -10.92 9.58 -32.50
C GLU A 28 -11.21 8.63 -31.33
N ALA A 29 -11.16 9.12 -30.09
CA ALA A 29 -11.42 8.34 -28.88
C ALA A 29 -12.90 7.92 -28.75
N LEU A 30 -13.82 8.66 -29.36
CA LEU A 30 -15.25 8.37 -29.39
C LEU A 30 -15.65 7.39 -30.50
N ARG A 31 -14.72 7.01 -31.39
CA ARG A 31 -15.02 6.06 -32.47
C ARG A 31 -15.18 4.65 -31.90
N PRO A 32 -16.19 3.89 -32.37
CA PRO A 32 -16.43 2.52 -31.93
C PRO A 32 -15.28 1.56 -32.29
N ASP A 33 -14.42 1.90 -33.25
CA ASP A 33 -13.26 1.14 -33.69
C ASP A 33 -11.93 1.87 -33.41
N ALA A 34 -11.84 2.57 -32.28
CA ALA A 34 -10.62 3.28 -31.90
C ALA A 34 -9.37 2.37 -31.99
N ARG A 35 -8.38 2.81 -32.79
CA ARG A 35 -7.14 2.06 -33.05
C ARG A 35 -5.95 2.72 -32.39
N CYS A 36 -4.94 1.91 -32.04
CA CYS A 36 -3.67 2.43 -31.55
C CYS A 36 -3.06 3.41 -32.59
N PRO A 37 -2.57 4.59 -32.17
CA PRO A 37 -1.98 5.57 -33.08
C PRO A 37 -0.63 5.09 -33.62
N ARG A 38 0.16 4.34 -32.83
CA ARG A 38 1.45 3.81 -33.27
C ARG A 38 1.28 2.56 -34.14
N PRO A 39 1.86 2.51 -35.37
CA PRO A 39 1.68 1.38 -36.29
C PRO A 39 2.08 0.02 -35.71
N GLN A 40 3.22 -0.07 -35.02
CA GLN A 40 3.68 -1.33 -34.41
C GLN A 40 2.76 -1.81 -33.27
N CYS A 41 2.23 -0.88 -32.47
CA CYS A 41 1.26 -1.19 -31.42
C CYS A 41 -0.08 -1.63 -32.02
N ARG A 42 -0.49 -1.04 -33.14
CA ARG A 42 -1.70 -1.42 -33.88
C ARG A 42 -1.63 -2.85 -34.41
N LEU A 43 -0.51 -3.23 -35.04
CA LEU A 43 -0.31 -4.61 -35.50
C LEU A 43 -0.43 -5.61 -34.35
N THR A 44 0.18 -5.29 -33.22
CA THR A 44 0.12 -6.15 -32.03
C THR A 44 -1.31 -6.23 -31.46
N ASP A 45 -2.03 -5.10 -31.40
CA ASP A 45 -3.43 -5.04 -30.98
C ASP A 45 -4.33 -5.90 -31.90
N ASP A 46 -4.14 -5.81 -33.21
CA ASP A 46 -4.89 -6.60 -34.20
C ASP A 46 -4.66 -8.11 -34.03
N HIS A 47 -3.45 -8.55 -33.67
CA HIS A 47 -3.18 -9.95 -33.35
C HIS A 47 -3.87 -10.41 -32.05
N ILE A 48 -3.85 -9.56 -31.01
CA ILE A 48 -4.50 -9.87 -29.74
C ILE A 48 -6.02 -9.94 -29.89
N VAL A 49 -6.62 -8.99 -30.61
CA VAL A 49 -8.06 -8.98 -30.93
C VAL A 49 -8.45 -10.24 -31.69
N ARG A 50 -7.68 -10.64 -32.71
CA ARG A 50 -7.91 -11.89 -33.43
C ARG A 50 -7.80 -13.12 -32.53
N GLY A 51 -6.77 -13.20 -31.69
CA GLY A 51 -6.59 -14.29 -30.74
C GLY A 51 -7.76 -14.41 -29.76
N TYR A 52 -8.24 -13.29 -29.23
CA TYR A 52 -9.37 -13.27 -28.31
C TYR A 52 -10.66 -13.68 -29.01
N ASN A 53 -10.92 -13.16 -30.22
CA ASN A 53 -12.13 -13.51 -30.98
C ASN A 53 -12.17 -15.00 -31.34
N THR A 54 -11.03 -15.61 -31.65
CA THR A 54 -10.93 -17.06 -31.85
C THR A 54 -11.23 -17.81 -30.55
N ALA A 55 -10.65 -17.41 -29.42
CA ALA A 55 -10.92 -18.02 -28.13
C ALA A 55 -12.39 -17.86 -27.69
N ALA A 56 -12.99 -16.69 -27.89
CA ALA A 56 -14.40 -16.43 -27.63
C ALA A 56 -15.31 -17.33 -28.48
N ARG A 57 -14.99 -17.51 -29.77
CA ARG A 57 -15.69 -18.45 -30.65
C ARG A 57 -15.55 -19.89 -30.17
N MET A 58 -14.35 -20.33 -29.76
CA MET A 58 -14.14 -21.64 -29.16
C MET A 58 -14.98 -21.81 -27.89
N GLY A 59 -15.13 -20.77 -27.07
CA GLY A 59 -15.97 -20.80 -25.88
C GLY A 59 -17.45 -21.00 -26.21
N ARG A 60 -17.96 -20.35 -27.27
CA ARG A 60 -19.34 -20.54 -27.74
C ARG A 60 -19.56 -21.95 -28.30
N ILE A 61 -18.64 -22.45 -29.12
CA ILE A 61 -18.69 -23.82 -29.65
C ILE A 61 -18.64 -24.83 -28.50
N GLY A 62 -17.76 -24.59 -27.53
CA GLY A 62 -17.65 -25.39 -26.32
C GLY A 62 -18.96 -25.43 -25.55
N ASN A 63 -19.62 -24.28 -25.34
CA ASN A 63 -20.90 -24.26 -24.65
C ASN A 63 -21.98 -25.11 -25.37
N SER A 64 -22.03 -25.07 -26.70
CA SER A 64 -22.90 -25.97 -27.47
C SER A 64 -22.50 -27.44 -27.27
N MET A 65 -21.21 -27.75 -27.28
CA MET A 65 -20.70 -29.09 -27.04
C MET A 65 -21.04 -29.60 -25.63
N SER A 66 -20.96 -28.76 -24.59
CA SER A 66 -21.37 -29.17 -23.24
C SER A 66 -22.85 -29.51 -23.14
N HIS A 67 -23.72 -28.80 -23.86
CA HIS A 67 -25.15 -29.15 -23.89
C HIS A 67 -25.37 -30.51 -24.56
N LEU A 68 -24.63 -30.82 -25.63
CA LEU A 68 -24.70 -32.12 -26.30
C LEU A 68 -24.18 -33.26 -25.41
N ILE A 69 -23.03 -33.06 -24.74
CA ILE A 69 -22.46 -34.08 -23.83
C ILE A 69 -23.40 -34.30 -22.63
N LEU A 70 -23.98 -33.23 -22.06
CA LEU A 70 -24.95 -33.35 -20.96
C LEU A 70 -26.22 -34.10 -21.39
N ALA A 71 -26.77 -33.78 -22.57
CA ALA A 71 -27.95 -34.49 -23.10
C ALA A 71 -27.65 -35.98 -23.36
N LEU A 72 -26.46 -36.28 -23.90
CA LEU A 72 -25.98 -37.65 -24.09
C LEU A 72 -25.87 -38.38 -22.73
N SER A 73 -25.24 -37.74 -21.74
CA SER A 73 -25.08 -38.29 -20.39
C SER A 73 -26.44 -38.60 -19.74
N GLN A 74 -27.43 -37.70 -19.87
CA GLN A 74 -28.78 -37.92 -19.36
C GLN A 74 -29.48 -39.11 -20.05
N THR A 75 -29.28 -39.26 -21.37
CA THR A 75 -29.85 -40.38 -22.15
C THR A 75 -29.23 -41.72 -21.74
N LEU A 76 -27.92 -41.75 -21.49
CA LEU A 76 -27.18 -42.92 -21.01
C LEU A 76 -27.51 -43.31 -19.56
N GLN A 77 -27.95 -42.35 -18.73
CA GLN A 77 -28.43 -42.61 -17.37
C GLN A 77 -29.84 -43.23 -17.36
N ALA A 78 -30.69 -42.84 -18.30
CA ALA A 78 -32.05 -43.39 -18.44
C ALA A 78 -32.08 -44.81 -19.06
N SER A 79 -30.96 -45.25 -19.64
CA SER A 79 -30.82 -46.56 -20.30
C SER A 79 -29.89 -47.46 -19.48
N ASP A 80 -30.13 -48.77 -19.44
CA ASP A 80 -29.30 -49.75 -18.71
C ASP A 80 -28.01 -50.09 -19.49
N VAL A 81 -27.16 -49.08 -19.70
CA VAL A 81 -25.92 -49.15 -20.48
C VAL A 81 -24.74 -49.53 -19.61
N ASP A 82 -23.78 -50.26 -20.20
CA ASP A 82 -22.51 -50.66 -19.60
C ASP A 82 -21.84 -49.50 -18.81
N PRO A 83 -21.44 -49.70 -17.54
CA PRO A 83 -20.82 -48.68 -16.70
C PRO A 83 -19.58 -48.02 -17.33
N SER A 84 -18.83 -48.74 -18.17
CA SER A 84 -17.65 -48.19 -18.87
C SER A 84 -17.99 -47.02 -19.81
N VAL A 85 -19.19 -47.03 -20.42
CA VAL A 85 -19.68 -45.97 -21.32
C VAL A 85 -20.07 -44.72 -20.52
N ARG A 86 -20.58 -44.91 -19.30
CA ARG A 86 -20.91 -43.81 -18.37
C ARG A 86 -19.63 -43.13 -17.87
N ASP A 87 -18.63 -43.91 -17.47
CA ASP A 87 -17.33 -43.39 -17.03
C ASP A 87 -16.63 -42.56 -18.13
N LEU A 88 -16.73 -42.99 -19.39
CA LEU A 88 -16.19 -42.24 -20.54
C LEU A 88 -16.91 -40.89 -20.75
N SER A 89 -18.23 -40.87 -20.58
CA SER A 89 -19.04 -39.65 -20.67
C SER A 89 -18.66 -38.64 -19.57
N ASP A 90 -18.52 -39.12 -18.33
CA ASP A 90 -18.13 -38.30 -17.19
C ASP A 90 -16.69 -37.76 -17.32
N ALA A 91 -15.76 -38.59 -17.78
CA ALA A 91 -14.40 -38.17 -18.09
C ALA A 91 -14.37 -37.08 -19.19
N SER A 92 -15.25 -37.19 -20.19
CA SER A 92 -15.39 -36.20 -21.26
C SER A 92 -15.91 -34.85 -20.74
N LEU A 93 -16.88 -34.85 -19.81
CA LEU A 93 -17.36 -33.64 -19.14
C LEU A 93 -16.27 -32.99 -18.30
N GLN A 94 -15.47 -33.77 -17.56
CA GLN A 94 -14.36 -33.25 -16.77
C GLN A 94 -13.26 -32.64 -17.66
N ALA A 95 -12.88 -33.33 -18.75
CA ALA A 95 -11.92 -32.82 -19.72
C ALA A 95 -12.39 -31.50 -20.34
N PHE A 96 -13.68 -31.39 -20.66
CA PHE A 96 -14.30 -30.17 -21.15
C PHE A 96 -14.26 -29.03 -20.09
N GLY A 97 -14.50 -29.34 -18.82
CA GLY A 97 -14.35 -28.40 -17.71
C GLY A 97 -12.93 -27.83 -17.58
N PHE A 98 -11.91 -28.68 -17.74
CA PHE A 98 -10.52 -28.21 -17.74
C PHE A 98 -10.21 -27.33 -18.96
N MET A 99 -10.68 -27.72 -20.14
CA MET A 99 -10.49 -26.96 -21.38
C MET A 99 -11.10 -25.55 -21.27
N THR A 100 -12.34 -25.44 -20.78
CA THR A 100 -13.02 -24.14 -20.61
C THR A 100 -12.32 -23.25 -19.58
N ARG A 101 -11.75 -23.83 -18.52
CA ARG A 101 -10.93 -23.07 -17.54
C ARG A 101 -9.69 -22.46 -18.17
N GLU A 102 -8.93 -23.25 -18.94
CA GLU A 102 -7.72 -22.73 -19.60
C GLU A 102 -8.06 -21.72 -20.70
N LEU A 103 -9.19 -21.90 -21.39
CA LEU A 103 -9.70 -20.92 -22.35
C LEU A 103 -10.01 -19.57 -21.68
N GLY A 104 -10.65 -19.57 -20.51
CA GLY A 104 -10.90 -18.36 -19.74
C GLY A 104 -9.62 -17.64 -19.32
N ARG A 105 -8.57 -18.39 -18.94
CA ARG A 105 -7.24 -17.83 -18.61
C ARG A 105 -6.56 -17.22 -19.84
N LEU A 106 -6.67 -17.85 -21.00
CA LEU A 106 -6.17 -17.30 -22.27
C LEU A 106 -6.87 -15.97 -22.59
N MET A 107 -8.19 -15.93 -22.53
CA MET A 107 -8.97 -14.72 -22.78
C MET A 107 -8.59 -13.60 -21.82
N SER A 108 -8.49 -13.90 -20.51
CA SER A 108 -8.03 -12.94 -19.49
C SER A 108 -6.63 -12.40 -19.80
N SER A 109 -5.70 -13.27 -20.20
CA SER A 109 -4.32 -12.88 -20.54
C SER A 109 -4.28 -11.96 -21.76
N LEU A 110 -5.11 -12.23 -22.77
CA LEU A 110 -5.24 -11.38 -23.96
C LEU A 110 -5.85 -10.01 -23.62
N THR A 111 -6.85 -9.96 -22.74
CA THR A 111 -7.40 -8.69 -22.22
C THR A 111 -6.31 -7.87 -21.52
N LEU A 112 -5.52 -8.48 -20.64
CA LEU A 112 -4.42 -7.80 -19.95
C LEU A 112 -3.31 -7.34 -20.91
N ALA A 113 -3.00 -8.14 -21.94
CA ALA A 113 -2.04 -7.76 -22.97
C ALA A 113 -2.53 -6.55 -23.77
N ARG A 114 -3.82 -6.51 -24.13
CA ARG A 114 -4.44 -5.36 -24.78
C ARG A 114 -4.38 -4.11 -23.91
N ARG A 115 -4.70 -4.21 -22.60
CA ARG A 115 -4.56 -3.10 -21.64
C ARG A 115 -3.14 -2.52 -21.64
N GLN A 116 -2.12 -3.39 -21.64
CA GLN A 116 -0.72 -2.98 -21.62
C GLN A 116 -0.33 -2.18 -22.86
N ILE A 117 -0.78 -2.58 -24.06
CA ILE A 117 -0.48 -1.86 -25.31
C ILE A 117 -1.03 -0.44 -25.28
N TRP A 118 -2.28 -0.28 -24.85
CA TRP A 118 -2.91 1.03 -24.77
C TRP A 118 -2.26 1.91 -23.70
N LEU A 119 -2.06 1.38 -22.50
CA LEU A 119 -1.44 2.14 -21.42
C LEU A 119 0.01 2.52 -21.69
N ALA A 120 0.78 1.69 -22.40
CA ALA A 120 2.15 2.00 -22.77
C ALA A 120 2.26 3.24 -23.69
N GLN A 121 1.18 3.57 -24.39
CA GLN A 121 1.10 4.75 -25.26
C GLN A 121 0.56 5.99 -24.54
N SER A 122 0.02 5.83 -23.32
CA SER A 122 -0.52 6.95 -22.54
C SER A 122 0.58 7.82 -21.89
N PRO A 123 0.34 9.14 -21.72
CA PRO A 123 1.24 10.04 -21.02
C PRO A 123 1.24 9.82 -19.49
N LEU A 124 0.42 8.90 -19.00
CA LEU A 124 0.34 8.57 -17.58
C LEU A 124 1.68 8.12 -17.02
N LEU A 125 2.00 8.52 -15.79
CA LEU A 125 3.19 8.00 -15.12
C LEU A 125 3.01 6.51 -14.80
N GLU A 126 4.11 5.77 -14.71
CA GLU A 126 4.11 4.32 -14.49
C GLU A 126 3.26 3.84 -13.30
N PRO A 127 3.14 4.55 -12.16
CA PRO A 127 2.24 4.16 -11.08
C PRO A 127 0.76 4.12 -11.50
N TYR A 128 0.31 5.05 -12.35
CA TYR A 128 -1.07 5.12 -12.84
C TYR A 128 -1.34 4.02 -13.86
N ARG A 129 -0.39 3.79 -14.80
CA ARG A 129 -0.47 2.65 -15.73
C ARG A 129 -0.57 1.34 -14.97
N ARG A 130 0.25 1.16 -13.93
CA ARG A 130 0.21 -0.05 -13.09
C ARG A 130 -1.15 -0.24 -12.43
N ALA A 131 -1.73 0.82 -11.85
CA ALA A 131 -3.03 0.76 -11.20
C ALA A 131 -4.14 0.31 -12.16
N LEU A 132 -4.18 0.89 -13.38
CA LEU A 132 -5.15 0.54 -14.42
C LEU A 132 -4.96 -0.89 -14.94
N ARG A 133 -3.73 -1.39 -15.04
CA ARG A 133 -3.48 -2.80 -15.41
C ARG A 133 -3.95 -3.80 -14.36
N THR A 134 -3.85 -3.45 -13.07
CA THR A 134 -4.19 -4.34 -11.97
C THR A 134 -5.68 -4.41 -11.65
N LEU A 135 -6.51 -3.67 -12.38
CA LEU A 135 -7.96 -3.75 -12.23
C LEU A 135 -8.45 -5.19 -12.50
N PRO A 136 -9.49 -5.67 -11.81
CA PRO A 136 -10.11 -6.95 -12.13
C PRO A 136 -10.49 -7.04 -13.60
N VAL A 137 -10.42 -8.24 -14.17
CA VAL A 137 -10.96 -8.50 -15.51
C VAL A 137 -12.45 -8.78 -15.35
N VAL A 138 -13.28 -7.94 -15.97
CA VAL A 138 -14.73 -8.10 -16.00
C VAL A 138 -15.10 -8.63 -17.40
N PRO A 139 -15.90 -9.71 -17.50
CA PRO A 139 -16.34 -10.20 -18.81
C PRO A 139 -17.05 -9.11 -19.61
N GLY A 140 -16.67 -8.95 -20.88
CA GLY A 140 -17.28 -7.96 -21.78
C GLY A 140 -16.71 -6.55 -21.68
N GLU A 141 -15.80 -6.28 -20.74
CA GLU A 141 -15.17 -4.96 -20.57
C GLU A 141 -13.65 -5.04 -20.72
N LEU A 142 -13.03 -3.99 -21.27
CA LEU A 142 -11.58 -3.94 -21.36
C LEU A 142 -10.99 -3.49 -20.03
N PHE A 143 -11.43 -2.37 -19.47
CA PHE A 143 -10.98 -1.81 -18.18
C PHE A 143 -12.11 -1.69 -17.13
N GLY A 144 -13.36 -1.50 -17.58
CA GLY A 144 -14.55 -1.42 -16.75
C GLY A 144 -14.76 -0.10 -16.00
N PRO A 145 -15.89 0.07 -15.30
CA PRO A 145 -16.28 1.35 -14.66
C PRO A 145 -15.32 1.78 -13.55
N ALA A 146 -14.59 0.84 -12.94
CA ALA A 146 -13.57 1.12 -11.94
C ALA A 146 -12.39 1.94 -12.51
N ALA A 147 -12.13 1.85 -13.82
CA ALA A 147 -11.07 2.62 -14.46
C ALA A 147 -11.42 4.10 -14.58
N GLN A 148 -12.68 4.40 -14.89
CA GLN A 148 -13.17 5.78 -14.96
C GLN A 148 -13.10 6.44 -13.59
N GLN A 149 -13.56 5.77 -12.53
CA GLN A 149 -13.42 6.26 -11.16
C GLN A 149 -11.96 6.47 -10.75
N ALA A 150 -11.05 5.59 -11.17
CA ALA A 150 -9.61 5.73 -10.88
C ALA A 150 -8.97 6.92 -11.61
N LEU A 151 -9.41 7.21 -12.84
CA LEU A 151 -8.98 8.36 -13.63
C LEU A 151 -9.53 9.67 -13.05
N GLU A 152 -10.81 9.72 -12.69
CA GLU A 152 -11.46 10.89 -12.07
C GLU A 152 -10.81 11.25 -10.73
N ARG A 153 -10.55 10.27 -9.86
CA ARG A 153 -9.81 10.49 -8.60
C ARG A 153 -8.40 11.05 -8.85
N SER A 154 -7.74 10.61 -9.92
CA SER A 154 -6.40 11.09 -10.29
C SER A 154 -6.42 12.54 -10.78
N LEU A 155 -7.45 12.94 -11.53
CA LEU A 155 -7.69 14.31 -11.96
C LEU A 155 -8.01 15.23 -10.78
N GLN A 156 -8.91 14.80 -9.88
CA GLN A 156 -9.25 15.55 -8.66
C GLN A 156 -8.02 15.80 -7.78
N VAL A 157 -7.13 14.81 -7.63
CA VAL A 157 -5.86 14.98 -6.91
C VAL A 157 -4.95 16.02 -7.56
N THR A 158 -4.90 16.06 -8.90
CA THR A 158 -4.07 17.00 -9.65
C THR A 158 -4.61 18.43 -9.55
N GLN A 159 -5.93 18.60 -9.70
CA GLN A 159 -6.61 19.88 -9.56
C GLN A 159 -6.52 20.42 -8.12
N ALA A 160 -6.75 19.58 -7.11
CA ALA A 160 -6.57 19.95 -5.71
C ALA A 160 -5.12 20.40 -5.45
N ARG A 161 -4.12 19.74 -6.04
CA ARG A 161 -2.72 20.15 -5.91
C ARG A 161 -2.45 21.52 -6.52
N GLU A 162 -3.03 21.84 -7.66
CA GLU A 162 -2.89 23.14 -8.32
C GLU A 162 -3.54 24.26 -7.50
N GLN A 163 -4.75 24.03 -6.98
CA GLN A 163 -5.46 24.96 -6.09
C GLN A 163 -4.72 25.19 -4.76
N PHE A 164 -4.13 24.14 -4.16
CA PHE A 164 -3.30 24.31 -2.97
C PHE A 164 -1.95 25.00 -3.26
N SER A 165 -1.45 24.90 -4.50
CA SER A 165 -0.21 25.58 -4.91
C SER A 165 -0.41 27.07 -5.14
N SER A 166 -1.59 27.49 -5.64
CA SER A 166 -1.93 28.91 -5.84
C SER A 166 -2.13 29.64 -4.51
N LEU A 167 -2.68 28.96 -3.49
CA LEU A 167 -2.81 29.49 -2.12
C LEU A 167 -1.45 29.74 -1.42
N ARG A 168 -0.36 29.11 -1.88
CA ARG A 168 0.99 29.33 -1.34
C ARG A 168 1.75 30.52 -1.94
N ARG A 169 1.22 31.21 -2.96
CA ARG A 169 1.90 32.39 -3.56
C ARG A 169 1.94 33.64 -2.65
N GLY A 170 1.30 33.61 -1.48
CA GLY A 170 1.32 34.72 -0.50
C GLY A 170 2.49 34.75 0.49
N GLN A 171 3.44 33.80 0.45
CA GLN A 171 4.63 33.83 1.31
C GLN A 171 5.91 33.93 0.48
N PRO A 172 6.76 34.97 0.69
CA PRO A 172 8.04 35.04 0.01
C PRO A 172 8.96 33.95 0.57
N SER A 173 9.01 32.80 -0.12
CA SER A 173 10.07 31.84 0.08
C SER A 173 11.37 32.49 -0.38
N ARG A 174 12.30 32.73 0.57
CA ARG A 174 13.67 33.16 0.28
C ARG A 174 14.23 32.26 -0.83
N LEU A 175 14.39 32.84 -2.01
CA LEU A 175 15.14 32.24 -3.11
C LEU A 175 16.53 31.90 -2.58
N ARG A 176 16.83 30.61 -2.54
CA ARG A 176 18.20 30.13 -2.36
C ARG A 176 18.97 30.61 -3.59
N PRO A 177 20.13 31.30 -3.45
CA PRO A 177 20.86 31.76 -4.61
C PRO A 177 21.26 30.55 -5.47
N PRO A 178 21.33 30.71 -6.81
CA PRO A 178 21.76 29.65 -7.70
C PRO A 178 23.15 29.20 -7.24
N ALA A 179 23.31 27.90 -7.04
CA ALA A 179 24.62 27.32 -6.77
C ALA A 179 25.53 27.70 -7.94
N ALA A 180 26.59 28.45 -7.63
CA ALA A 180 27.65 28.75 -8.58
C ALA A 180 28.10 27.45 -9.26
N ALA A 181 28.23 27.50 -10.58
CA ALA A 181 28.72 26.41 -11.40
C ALA A 181 30.11 25.98 -10.87
N VAL A 182 30.16 24.85 -10.19
CA VAL A 182 31.41 24.15 -9.90
C VAL A 182 31.91 23.60 -11.24
N PRO A 183 33.16 23.87 -11.67
CA PRO A 183 33.68 23.35 -12.92
C PRO A 183 33.56 21.83 -12.95
N LEU A 184 33.13 21.29 -14.09
CA LEU A 184 33.11 19.88 -14.42
C LEU A 184 34.53 19.30 -14.31
N ALA A 185 34.89 18.83 -13.11
CA ALA A 185 36.00 17.92 -12.94
C ALA A 185 35.57 16.57 -13.52
N VAL A 186 36.22 16.19 -14.63
CA VAL A 186 36.14 14.86 -15.24
C VAL A 186 36.26 13.80 -14.13
N PRO A 187 35.28 12.91 -13.93
CA PRO A 187 35.41 11.88 -12.92
C PRO A 187 36.54 10.94 -13.35
N ARG A 188 37.61 10.89 -12.55
CA ARG A 188 38.59 9.80 -12.63
C ARG A 188 37.85 8.46 -12.53
N PRO A 189 38.30 7.41 -13.26
CA PRO A 189 37.62 6.12 -13.28
C PRO A 189 37.65 5.48 -11.88
N PHE A 190 36.51 5.52 -11.18
CA PHE A 190 36.29 4.77 -9.95
C PHE A 190 36.11 3.28 -10.28
N SER A 191 37.23 2.59 -10.46
CA SER A 191 37.27 1.13 -10.43
C SER A 191 37.14 0.66 -8.97
N ARG A 192 36.08 -0.11 -8.68
CA ARG A 192 35.95 -1.19 -7.65
C ARG A 192 34.71 -1.14 -6.74
N PRO A 193 33.59 -1.76 -7.18
CA PRO A 193 32.57 -2.33 -6.29
C PRO A 193 33.06 -3.33 -5.21
N PRO A 194 34.12 -4.16 -5.41
CA PRO A 194 34.55 -5.15 -4.41
C PRO A 194 35.03 -4.54 -3.08
N SER A 195 35.80 -3.44 -3.15
CA SER A 195 36.41 -2.77 -1.98
C SER A 195 35.41 -2.34 -0.89
N ARG A 196 34.16 -2.11 -1.28
CA ARG A 196 33.08 -1.65 -0.38
C ARG A 196 32.37 -2.79 0.33
N LEU A 197 32.41 -4.00 -0.22
CA LEU A 197 31.96 -5.20 0.51
C LEU A 197 32.97 -5.51 1.62
N ASP A 198 34.26 -5.40 1.35
CA ASP A 198 35.32 -5.62 2.34
C ASP A 198 35.23 -4.61 3.49
N ALA A 199 34.80 -3.37 3.20
CA ALA A 199 34.51 -2.32 4.20
C ALA A 199 33.24 -2.54 5.07
N GLY A 200 32.68 -3.76 5.10
CA GLY A 200 31.57 -4.09 6.02
C GLY A 200 30.17 -3.58 5.61
N LEU A 201 29.99 -2.98 4.44
CA LEU A 201 28.68 -2.43 4.04
C LEU A 201 27.63 -3.51 3.79
N ALA A 202 26.36 -3.17 4.07
CA ALA A 202 25.21 -4.03 3.79
C ALA A 202 24.98 -4.18 2.28
N ALA A 203 24.54 -5.38 1.85
CA ALA A 203 24.26 -5.67 0.44
C ALA A 203 23.20 -4.74 -0.17
N SER A 204 22.24 -4.27 0.62
CA SER A 204 21.25 -3.27 0.20
C SER A 204 21.87 -1.91 -0.14
N THR A 205 22.88 -1.47 0.62
CA THR A 205 23.63 -0.23 0.37
C THR A 205 24.45 -0.34 -0.91
N ILE A 206 25.12 -1.48 -1.12
CA ILE A 206 25.86 -1.75 -2.37
C ILE A 206 24.93 -1.69 -3.58
N LYS A 207 23.72 -2.26 -3.46
CA LYS A 207 22.70 -2.19 -4.51
C LYS A 207 22.28 -0.74 -4.83
N VAL A 208 22.22 0.15 -3.83
CA VAL A 208 21.93 1.58 -4.05
C VAL A 208 23.05 2.25 -4.85
N TYR A 209 24.32 1.98 -4.54
CA TYR A 209 25.45 2.50 -5.32
C TYR A 209 25.43 2.00 -6.77
N VAL A 210 25.18 0.70 -6.98
CA VAL A 210 25.04 0.13 -8.32
C VAL A 210 23.90 0.80 -9.08
N ALA A 211 22.75 1.05 -8.45
CA ALA A 211 21.64 1.74 -9.07
C ALA A 211 21.99 3.18 -9.46
N ALA A 212 22.71 3.91 -8.60
CA ALA A 212 23.16 5.27 -8.89
C ALA A 212 24.14 5.31 -10.07
N ILE A 213 25.11 4.39 -10.10
CA ILE A 213 26.03 4.24 -11.23
C ILE A 213 25.25 3.91 -12.50
N SER A 214 24.34 2.93 -12.42
CA SER A 214 23.52 2.51 -13.55
C SER A 214 22.62 3.60 -14.12
N ALA A 215 22.30 4.64 -13.34
CA ALA A 215 21.46 5.76 -13.78
C ALA A 215 22.24 6.83 -14.57
N GLN A 216 23.57 6.89 -14.42
CA GLN A 216 24.42 7.91 -15.03
C GLN A 216 25.48 7.34 -15.98
N HIS A 217 25.69 6.03 -15.96
CA HIS A 217 26.69 5.36 -16.79
C HIS A 217 26.09 4.92 -18.13
N ASN A 218 26.90 5.05 -19.19
CA ASN A 218 26.57 4.50 -20.50
C ASN A 218 26.32 2.99 -20.42
N ARG A 219 25.57 2.48 -21.39
CA ARG A 219 25.34 1.03 -21.48
C ARG A 219 26.67 0.31 -21.70
N VAL A 220 26.85 -0.82 -21.03
CA VAL A 220 27.98 -1.74 -21.18
C VAL A 220 27.39 -3.00 -21.78
N ASP A 221 27.95 -3.48 -22.90
CA ASP A 221 27.43 -4.63 -23.65
C ASP A 221 25.93 -4.52 -23.99
N GLY A 222 25.49 -3.31 -24.36
CA GLY A 222 24.09 -3.03 -24.73
C GLY A 222 23.10 -2.95 -23.56
N VAL A 223 23.51 -3.27 -22.33
CA VAL A 223 22.67 -3.24 -21.13
C VAL A 223 23.13 -2.19 -20.11
N THR A 224 22.27 -1.82 -19.18
CA THR A 224 22.66 -0.91 -18.09
C THR A 224 23.60 -1.62 -17.12
N VAL A 225 24.52 -0.87 -16.48
CA VAL A 225 25.50 -1.43 -15.52
C VAL A 225 24.82 -2.26 -14.43
N GLY A 226 23.65 -1.83 -13.92
CA GLY A 226 22.91 -2.57 -12.90
C GLY A 226 22.31 -3.90 -13.39
N SER A 227 22.10 -4.04 -14.70
CA SER A 227 21.56 -5.25 -15.34
C SER A 227 22.65 -6.16 -15.89
N HIS A 228 23.91 -5.72 -15.90
CA HIS A 228 25.02 -6.50 -16.40
C HIS A 228 25.21 -7.80 -15.59
N THR A 229 25.48 -8.91 -16.27
CA THR A 229 25.50 -10.26 -15.67
C THR A 229 26.48 -10.36 -14.51
N LEU A 230 27.68 -9.81 -14.64
CA LEU A 230 28.69 -9.82 -13.57
C LEU A 230 28.25 -9.02 -12.34
N VAL A 231 27.61 -7.87 -12.54
CA VAL A 231 27.12 -7.01 -11.45
C VAL A 231 25.97 -7.70 -10.71
N THR A 232 25.06 -8.34 -11.45
CA THR A 232 23.96 -9.11 -10.87
C THR A 232 24.48 -10.30 -10.07
N ARG A 233 25.46 -11.06 -10.59
CA ARG A 233 26.11 -12.17 -9.88
C ARG A 233 26.83 -11.70 -8.61
N PHE A 234 27.56 -10.58 -8.70
CA PHE A 234 28.21 -9.96 -7.54
C PHE A 234 27.20 -9.57 -6.45
N LEU A 235 26.09 -8.89 -6.81
CA LEU A 235 25.05 -8.51 -5.84
C LEU A 235 24.38 -9.73 -5.20
N LYS A 236 24.18 -10.82 -5.95
CA LYS A 236 23.69 -12.09 -5.39
C LYS A 236 24.70 -12.71 -4.41
N GLY A 237 25.99 -12.69 -4.75
CA GLY A 237 27.07 -13.12 -3.86
C GLY A 237 27.12 -12.29 -2.57
N ALA A 238 27.08 -10.96 -2.68
CA ALA A 238 27.06 -10.05 -1.54
C ALA A 238 25.87 -10.29 -0.61
N GLN A 239 24.68 -10.58 -1.16
CA GLN A 239 23.50 -10.94 -0.35
C GLN A 239 23.62 -12.28 0.36
N ARG A 240 24.29 -13.27 -0.25
CA ARG A 240 24.54 -14.58 0.38
C ARG A 240 25.59 -14.51 1.47
N LEU A 241 26.63 -13.70 1.27
CA LEU A 241 27.67 -13.47 2.28
C LEU A 241 27.13 -12.67 3.48
N ARG A 242 26.17 -11.76 3.25
CA ARG A 242 25.54 -10.93 4.29
C ARG A 242 24.03 -10.90 4.12
N PRO A 243 23.32 -11.98 4.49
CA PRO A 243 21.88 -12.01 4.42
C PRO A 243 21.28 -10.93 5.35
N PRO A 244 20.19 -10.25 4.95
CA PRO A 244 19.53 -9.30 5.83
C PRO A 244 19.01 -10.01 7.10
N LEU A 245 19.57 -9.66 8.26
CA LEU A 245 19.07 -10.14 9.54
C LEU A 245 17.77 -9.41 9.88
N ARG A 246 16.69 -10.16 10.06
CA ARG A 246 15.41 -9.65 10.56
C ARG A 246 15.21 -10.15 11.96
N ASN A 247 14.94 -9.25 12.90
CA ASN A 247 14.52 -9.65 14.23
C ASN A 247 13.03 -10.03 14.17
N PRO A 248 12.67 -11.29 14.47
CA PRO A 248 11.27 -11.73 14.43
C PRO A 248 10.45 -11.15 15.58
N VAL A 249 11.08 -10.69 16.67
CA VAL A 249 10.40 -10.18 17.87
C VAL A 249 10.53 -8.65 17.91
N PRO A 250 9.48 -7.92 18.31
CA PRO A 250 9.60 -6.48 18.48
C PRO A 250 10.59 -6.17 19.61
N ARG A 251 11.35 -5.08 19.47
CA ARG A 251 12.37 -4.70 20.47
C ARG A 251 11.78 -4.18 21.78
N TRP A 252 10.50 -3.85 21.79
CA TRP A 252 9.79 -3.26 22.90
C TRP A 252 8.36 -3.83 22.93
N ASP A 253 7.73 -3.76 24.09
CA ASP A 253 6.46 -4.40 24.40
C ASP A 253 5.31 -3.39 24.37
N LEU A 254 4.29 -3.68 23.56
CA LEU A 254 3.15 -2.78 23.38
C LEU A 254 2.23 -2.75 24.61
N PRO A 255 1.78 -3.89 25.16
CA PRO A 255 1.10 -3.95 26.45
C PRO A 255 1.72 -3.10 27.55
N LEU A 256 3.04 -3.20 27.76
CA LEU A 256 3.75 -2.37 28.75
C LEU A 256 3.58 -0.87 28.48
N VAL A 257 3.81 -0.45 27.23
CA VAL A 257 3.68 0.97 26.85
C VAL A 257 2.23 1.46 26.99
N LEU A 258 1.25 0.67 26.57
CA LEU A 258 -0.17 1.01 26.74
C LEU A 258 -0.56 1.07 28.22
N GLY A 259 -0.08 0.15 29.06
CA GLY A 259 -0.31 0.19 30.50
C GLY A 259 0.25 1.46 31.16
N ALA A 260 1.46 1.87 30.77
CA ALA A 260 2.08 3.09 31.25
C ALA A 260 1.35 4.36 30.76
N LEU A 261 0.85 4.37 29.51
CA LEU A 261 0.09 5.50 28.97
C LEU A 261 -1.23 5.77 29.70
N SER A 262 -1.76 4.80 30.45
CA SER A 262 -2.96 4.92 31.27
C SER A 262 -2.71 5.37 32.71
N ARG A 263 -1.47 5.71 33.06
CA ARG A 263 -1.05 6.06 34.43
C ARG A 263 -0.12 7.29 34.41
N PRO A 264 0.24 7.87 35.57
CA PRO A 264 1.30 8.87 35.63
C PRO A 264 2.60 8.33 35.01
N PRO A 265 3.37 9.13 34.25
CA PRO A 265 3.23 10.58 34.04
C PRO A 265 2.31 10.96 32.87
N PHE A 266 1.59 10.02 32.26
CA PHE A 266 0.75 10.24 31.07
C PHE A 266 -0.73 10.50 31.38
N GLU A 267 -1.12 10.42 32.64
CA GLU A 267 -2.44 10.75 33.20
C GLU A 267 -2.23 11.43 34.57
N PRO A 268 -3.12 12.32 35.01
CA PRO A 268 -4.35 12.77 34.33
C PRO A 268 -4.08 13.76 33.18
N LEU A 269 -4.82 13.64 32.07
CA LEU A 269 -4.63 14.43 30.84
C LEU A 269 -4.77 15.96 31.01
N GLN A 270 -5.49 16.40 32.05
CA GLN A 270 -5.77 17.81 32.34
C GLN A 270 -4.50 18.53 32.80
N ASP A 271 -3.66 17.86 33.58
CA ASP A 271 -2.50 18.44 34.28
C ASP A 271 -1.18 18.19 33.52
N LEU A 272 -1.24 17.55 32.35
CA LEU A 272 -0.04 17.24 31.58
C LEU A 272 0.61 18.47 30.96
N GLY A 273 1.94 18.52 31.08
CA GLY A 273 2.78 19.36 30.25
C GLY A 273 2.63 19.05 28.75
N LEU A 274 2.78 20.07 27.92
CA LEU A 274 2.69 19.95 26.46
C LEU A 274 3.68 18.94 25.87
N ASP A 275 4.81 18.70 26.52
CA ASP A 275 5.83 17.73 26.14
C ASP A 275 5.33 16.29 26.26
N VAL A 276 4.84 15.88 27.43
CA VAL A 276 4.32 14.53 27.68
C VAL A 276 3.03 14.28 26.88
N LEU A 277 2.15 15.28 26.82
CA LEU A 277 0.95 15.22 25.98
C LEU A 277 1.30 15.07 24.49
N SER A 278 2.30 15.79 24.00
CA SER A 278 2.77 15.67 22.60
C SER A 278 3.28 14.26 22.30
N MET A 279 4.05 13.67 23.22
CA MET A 279 4.55 12.30 23.10
C MET A 279 3.40 11.29 23.08
N LYS A 280 2.46 11.40 24.03
CA LYS A 280 1.26 10.55 24.11
C LYS A 280 0.43 10.61 22.84
N THR A 281 0.08 11.80 22.39
CA THR A 281 -0.73 12.00 21.18
C THR A 281 -0.02 11.47 19.93
N ALA A 282 1.30 11.74 19.78
CA ALA A 282 2.07 11.23 18.65
C ALA A 282 2.16 9.70 18.64
N PHE A 283 2.36 9.07 19.80
CA PHE A 283 2.42 7.61 19.91
C PHE A 283 1.06 6.95 19.63
N LEU A 284 -0.02 7.46 20.24
CA LEU A 284 -1.37 6.92 20.04
C LEU A 284 -1.81 7.03 18.57
N LEU A 285 -1.55 8.16 17.90
CA LEU A 285 -1.80 8.28 16.45
C LEU A 285 -0.94 7.30 15.63
N ALA A 286 0.32 7.08 16.02
CA ALA A 286 1.20 6.16 15.31
C ALA A 286 0.73 4.70 15.42
N ILE A 287 0.28 4.28 16.61
CA ILE A 287 -0.24 2.92 16.83
C ILE A 287 -1.63 2.74 16.22
N ALA A 288 -2.54 3.69 16.38
CA ALA A 288 -3.91 3.58 15.87
C ALA A 288 -3.97 3.57 14.33
N SER A 289 -3.03 4.24 13.66
CA SER A 289 -3.03 4.35 12.18
C SER A 289 -2.07 3.40 11.47
N ALA A 290 -1.05 2.88 12.16
CA ALA A 290 0.09 2.21 11.56
C ALA A 290 0.77 3.01 10.41
N ARG A 291 0.63 4.35 10.37
CA ARG A 291 1.17 5.24 9.32
C ARG A 291 2.66 5.59 9.51
N ARG A 292 3.35 6.00 8.44
CA ARG A 292 4.76 6.41 8.53
C ARG A 292 4.84 7.74 9.26
N VAL A 293 5.96 7.99 9.93
CA VAL A 293 6.23 9.31 10.54
C VAL A 293 6.05 10.45 9.51
N SER A 294 6.43 10.22 8.26
CA SER A 294 6.22 11.19 7.18
C SER A 294 4.74 11.44 6.85
N GLU A 295 3.88 10.44 6.99
CA GLU A 295 2.44 10.55 6.77
C GLU A 295 1.77 11.24 7.97
N LEU A 296 2.15 10.88 9.21
CA LEU A 296 1.68 11.56 10.42
C LEU A 296 2.07 13.05 10.43
N HIS A 297 3.29 13.36 10.00
CA HIS A 297 3.78 14.73 9.84
C HIS A 297 3.01 15.50 8.75
N ALA A 298 2.44 14.81 7.77
CA ALA A 298 1.70 15.45 6.68
C ALA A 298 0.29 15.86 7.08
N LEU A 299 -0.23 15.38 8.22
CA LEU A 299 -1.55 15.76 8.73
C LEU A 299 -1.62 17.26 9.04
N SER A 300 -2.81 17.84 8.87
CA SER A 300 -3.04 19.27 9.02
C SER A 300 -4.29 19.56 9.85
N VAL A 301 -4.31 20.70 10.54
CA VAL A 301 -5.47 21.23 11.28
C VAL A 301 -6.40 22.08 10.42
N HIS A 302 -6.07 22.31 9.13
CA HIS A 302 -6.93 23.04 8.21
C HIS A 302 -8.33 22.41 8.15
N GLY A 303 -9.40 23.21 8.01
CA GLY A 303 -10.78 22.73 8.08
C GLY A 303 -11.10 21.57 7.13
N GLU A 304 -10.61 21.64 5.88
CA GLU A 304 -10.71 20.55 4.90
C GLU A 304 -9.95 19.25 5.28
N CYS A 305 -8.94 19.38 6.15
CA CYS A 305 -8.07 18.28 6.56
C CYS A 305 -8.44 17.68 7.91
N LEU A 306 -9.09 18.43 8.80
CA LEU A 306 -9.47 17.97 10.14
C LEU A 306 -10.96 18.13 10.33
N ILE A 307 -11.68 17.00 10.26
CA ILE A 307 -13.13 16.96 10.38
C ILE A 307 -13.50 16.13 11.61
N TRP A 308 -14.09 16.79 12.60
CA TRP A 308 -14.71 16.12 13.75
C TRP A 308 -16.03 15.49 13.33
N HIS A 309 -16.26 14.25 13.77
CA HIS A 309 -17.53 13.58 13.51
C HIS A 309 -18.62 14.10 14.46
N PRO A 310 -19.90 14.12 14.02
CA PRO A 310 -21.01 14.50 14.89
C PRO A 310 -21.05 13.67 16.18
N GLY A 311 -21.46 14.30 17.29
CA GLY A 311 -21.61 13.65 18.58
C GLY A 311 -20.30 13.15 19.21
N ASP A 312 -19.17 13.76 18.87
CA ASP A 312 -17.83 13.39 19.38
C ASP A 312 -17.42 11.93 19.14
N THR A 313 -18.05 11.28 18.17
CA THR A 313 -17.85 9.86 17.83
C THR A 313 -16.49 9.55 17.21
N GLY A 314 -15.77 10.56 16.71
CA GLY A 314 -14.49 10.36 16.04
C GLY A 314 -13.94 11.59 15.34
N VAL A 315 -12.87 11.37 14.58
CA VAL A 315 -12.20 12.39 13.76
C VAL A 315 -11.69 11.80 12.45
N THR A 316 -11.77 12.57 11.37
CA THR A 316 -11.11 12.30 10.10
C THR A 316 -9.98 13.29 9.87
N LEU A 317 -8.78 12.75 9.65
CA LEU A 317 -7.55 13.50 9.41
C LEU A 317 -7.04 13.22 7.99
N ARG A 318 -6.97 14.24 7.14
CA ARG A 318 -6.41 14.12 5.79
C ARG A 318 -4.98 14.68 5.77
N PRO A 319 -4.05 14.01 5.07
CA PRO A 319 -2.75 14.61 4.77
C PRO A 319 -2.93 15.88 3.95
N ASN A 320 -2.04 16.85 4.14
CA ASN A 320 -1.95 18.01 3.28
C ASN A 320 -1.79 17.55 1.81
N PRO A 321 -2.63 18.01 0.86
CA PRO A 321 -2.60 17.53 -0.53
C PRO A 321 -1.27 17.74 -1.27
N SER A 322 -0.41 18.65 -0.79
CA SER A 322 0.94 18.84 -1.32
C SER A 322 1.93 17.74 -0.89
N PHE A 323 1.56 16.87 0.05
CA PHE A 323 2.41 15.79 0.52
C PHE A 323 2.45 14.64 -0.48
N LEU A 324 3.67 14.27 -0.89
CA LEU A 324 3.92 13.07 -1.69
C LEU A 324 4.63 12.02 -0.83
N SER A 325 3.98 10.87 -0.68
CA SER A 325 4.57 9.76 0.07
C SER A 325 5.74 9.14 -0.72
N LYS A 326 6.73 8.58 0.01
CA LYS A 326 7.89 7.89 -0.61
C LYS A 326 7.47 6.76 -1.54
N THR A 327 6.39 6.06 -1.21
CA THR A 327 5.79 5.03 -2.05
C THR A 327 4.56 5.61 -2.71
N PHE A 328 4.77 6.38 -3.77
CA PHE A 328 3.69 6.97 -4.53
C PHE A 328 2.86 5.87 -5.20
N SER A 329 1.67 5.62 -4.65
CA SER A 329 0.67 4.71 -5.18
C SER A 329 -0.65 5.44 -5.14
N THR A 330 -1.32 5.57 -6.28
CA THR A 330 -2.58 6.30 -6.44
C THR A 330 -3.64 5.83 -5.45
N ALA A 331 -3.65 4.54 -5.11
CA ALA A 331 -4.54 3.95 -4.12
C ALA A 331 -4.42 4.55 -2.70
N PHE A 332 -3.28 5.17 -2.36
CA PHE A 332 -2.99 5.67 -1.01
C PHE A 332 -2.68 7.17 -0.96
N VAL A 333 -2.75 7.88 -2.09
CA VAL A 333 -2.55 9.34 -2.12
C VAL A 333 -3.74 10.01 -1.42
N ASN A 334 -3.45 10.94 -0.52
CA ASN A 334 -4.46 11.71 0.25
C ASN A 334 -5.51 10.85 0.97
N GLN A 335 -5.19 9.58 1.26
CA GLN A 335 -6.11 8.71 1.97
C GLN A 335 -6.40 9.26 3.37
N PRO A 336 -7.67 9.43 3.74
CA PRO A 336 -8.04 9.91 5.07
C PRO A 336 -7.67 8.88 6.15
N LEU A 337 -7.21 9.37 7.29
CA LEU A 337 -7.10 8.62 8.53
C LEU A 337 -8.36 8.88 9.36
N THR A 338 -9.22 7.88 9.48
CA THR A 338 -10.41 7.94 10.32
C THR A 338 -10.13 7.25 11.65
N LEU A 339 -10.42 7.92 12.76
CA LEU A 339 -10.26 7.40 14.11
C LEU A 339 -11.59 7.51 14.85
N ALA A 340 -12.06 6.40 15.42
CA ALA A 340 -13.20 6.40 16.32
C ALA A 340 -12.75 6.84 17.72
N ALA A 341 -13.59 7.62 18.40
CA ALA A 341 -13.43 7.88 19.82
C ALA A 341 -13.78 6.61 20.60
N PHE A 342 -12.98 6.29 21.61
CA PHE A 342 -13.32 5.20 22.51
C PHE A 342 -14.33 5.71 23.51
N SER A 343 -15.55 5.16 23.47
CA SER A 343 -16.54 5.37 24.52
C SER A 343 -16.07 4.69 25.81
N PRO A 344 -16.20 5.32 26.98
CA PRO A 344 -15.99 4.61 28.24
C PRO A 344 -17.01 3.48 28.33
N SER A 345 -16.54 2.24 28.48
CA SER A 345 -17.42 1.11 28.82
C SER A 345 -18.01 1.37 30.21
N SER A 346 -19.32 1.19 30.34
CA SER A 346 -20.10 1.48 31.57
C SER A 346 -19.59 0.79 32.86
N GLN A 347 -18.67 -0.17 32.74
CA GLN A 347 -18.09 -0.95 33.85
C GLN A 347 -16.81 -0.34 34.48
N GLU A 348 -16.18 0.68 33.86
CA GLU A 348 -14.92 1.28 34.37
C GLU A 348 -15.12 2.67 35.01
N MET A 349 -16.37 3.14 35.12
CA MET A 349 -16.64 4.52 35.54
C MET A 349 -16.57 4.67 37.07
N GLY A 350 -15.36 4.83 37.60
CA GLY A 350 -15.16 5.42 38.92
C GLY A 350 -15.49 6.92 38.90
N PRO A 351 -15.93 7.51 40.03
CA PRO A 351 -16.25 8.94 40.09
C PRO A 351 -15.00 9.78 39.78
N GLY A 352 -15.03 10.57 38.70
CA GLY A 352 -13.96 11.50 38.30
C GLY A 352 -13.05 11.07 37.15
N GLN A 353 -13.30 9.94 36.47
CA GLN A 353 -12.51 9.56 35.28
C GLN A 353 -13.03 10.20 33.99
N ASP A 354 -12.28 11.16 33.45
CA ASP A 354 -12.52 11.79 32.15
C ASP A 354 -12.17 10.84 30.98
N GLY A 355 -13.02 9.84 30.74
CA GLY A 355 -13.02 8.97 29.56
C GLY A 355 -11.83 8.01 29.43
N ALA A 356 -11.80 7.25 28.33
CA ALA A 356 -10.84 6.15 28.13
C ALA A 356 -9.38 6.65 27.97
N PRO A 357 -8.42 6.23 28.83
CA PRO A 357 -7.04 6.74 28.89
C PRO A 357 -6.28 6.67 27.55
N LEU A 358 -6.54 5.59 26.80
CA LEU A 358 -5.88 5.25 25.54
C LEU A 358 -6.60 5.82 24.30
N CYS A 359 -7.66 6.61 24.48
CA CYS A 359 -8.41 7.19 23.38
C CYS A 359 -7.56 8.19 22.57
N PRO A 360 -7.24 7.90 21.29
CA PRO A 360 -6.42 8.80 20.47
C PRO A 360 -7.14 10.12 20.18
N VAL A 361 -8.46 10.09 20.03
CA VAL A 361 -9.31 11.27 19.79
C VAL A 361 -9.26 12.23 20.98
N ARG A 362 -9.36 11.70 22.21
CA ARG A 362 -9.29 12.49 23.45
C ARG A 362 -7.93 13.18 23.61
N ALA A 363 -6.85 12.42 23.44
CA ALA A 363 -5.48 12.97 23.49
C ALA A 363 -5.25 14.03 22.41
N LEU A 364 -5.75 13.79 21.18
CA LEU A 364 -5.66 14.73 20.08
C LEU A 364 -6.42 16.02 20.36
N ARG A 365 -7.65 15.94 20.87
CA ARG A 365 -8.48 17.10 21.20
C ARG A 365 -7.79 17.98 22.25
N ARG A 366 -7.28 17.38 23.33
CA ARG A 366 -6.54 18.11 24.38
C ARG A 366 -5.28 18.77 23.83
N TYR A 367 -4.52 18.07 22.98
CA TYR A 367 -3.34 18.63 22.34
C TYR A 367 -3.68 19.83 21.43
N LEU A 368 -4.77 19.75 20.67
CA LEU A 368 -5.21 20.85 19.81
C LEU A 368 -5.66 22.07 20.63
N GLN A 369 -6.39 21.86 21.73
CA GLN A 369 -6.78 22.93 22.64
C GLN A 369 -5.56 23.67 23.21
N LEU A 370 -4.57 22.94 23.75
CA LEU A 370 -3.39 23.56 24.36
C LEU A 370 -2.43 24.18 23.32
N THR A 371 -2.45 23.70 22.07
CA THR A 371 -1.62 24.27 21.00
C THR A 371 -2.29 25.40 20.23
N ALA A 372 -3.59 25.64 20.39
CA ALA A 372 -4.35 26.64 19.65
C ALA A 372 -3.72 28.04 19.74
N GLY A 373 -3.44 28.52 20.96
CA GLY A 373 -2.91 29.86 21.19
C GLY A 373 -1.45 30.08 20.76
N ILE A 374 -0.68 29.01 20.52
CA ILE A 374 0.74 29.12 20.15
C ILE A 374 1.01 28.83 18.67
N ARG A 375 0.01 28.33 17.93
CA ARG A 375 0.19 27.78 16.59
C ARG A 375 0.44 28.88 15.54
N ARG A 376 1.43 28.63 14.68
CA ARG A 376 1.83 29.49 13.55
C ARG A 376 1.85 28.73 12.22
N SER A 377 1.30 27.52 12.19
CA SER A 377 1.29 26.64 11.03
C SER A 377 0.14 25.65 11.10
N ASP A 378 -0.40 25.31 9.93
CA ASP A 378 -1.48 24.34 9.80
C ASP A 378 -1.04 22.89 9.97
N SER A 379 0.27 22.60 10.15
CA SER A 379 0.74 21.23 10.39
C SER A 379 0.24 20.71 11.73
N LEU A 380 -0.32 19.50 11.80
CA LEU A 380 -0.92 18.94 13.01
C LEU A 380 -0.01 19.11 14.25
N PHE A 381 1.24 18.68 14.14
CA PHE A 381 2.23 18.79 15.20
C PHE A 381 3.10 20.04 15.05
N VAL A 382 3.23 20.80 16.14
CA VAL A 382 3.99 22.05 16.20
C VAL A 382 5.05 21.98 17.30
N CYS A 383 6.11 22.77 17.16
CA CYS A 383 7.09 22.91 18.22
C CYS A 383 6.45 23.62 19.43
N HIS A 384 6.44 23.01 20.61
CA HIS A 384 5.90 23.62 21.84
C HIS A 384 6.95 24.41 22.64
N THR A 385 8.24 24.24 22.36
CA THR A 385 9.36 24.89 23.05
C THR A 385 10.40 25.49 22.09
N GLY A 386 11.21 26.41 22.60
CA GLY A 386 12.33 27.03 21.91
C GLY A 386 11.95 28.10 20.90
N PRO A 387 12.91 28.62 20.11
CA PRO A 387 12.72 29.77 19.21
C PRO A 387 11.74 29.50 18.06
N ARG A 388 11.46 28.22 17.76
CA ARG A 388 10.50 27.81 16.73
C ARG A 388 9.11 27.49 17.29
N ARG A 389 8.79 27.93 18.52
CA ARG A 389 7.47 27.69 19.14
C ARG A 389 6.35 28.10 18.17
N GLY A 390 5.39 27.20 17.98
CA GLY A 390 4.26 27.39 17.07
C GLY A 390 4.47 26.95 15.62
N HIS A 391 5.72 26.81 15.16
CA HIS A 391 6.00 26.37 13.79
C HIS A 391 5.91 24.85 13.65
N ALA A 392 5.71 24.38 12.40
CA ALA A 392 5.62 22.96 12.07
C ALA A 392 6.80 22.15 12.65
N LEU A 393 6.47 21.01 13.26
CA LEU A 393 7.46 20.10 13.82
C LEU A 393 8.16 19.34 12.70
N SER A 394 9.49 19.20 12.74
CA SER A 394 10.21 18.37 11.77
C SER A 394 9.90 16.86 11.93
N LYS A 395 9.96 16.09 10.83
CA LYS A 395 9.83 14.60 10.84
C LYS A 395 10.75 13.93 11.87
N GLN A 396 11.98 14.42 12.03
CA GLN A 396 12.94 13.86 12.98
C GLN A 396 12.50 14.07 14.44
N ARG A 397 12.01 15.28 14.78
CA ARG A 397 11.46 15.53 16.12
C ARG A 397 10.20 14.70 16.39
N LEU A 398 9.30 14.55 15.41
CA LEU A 398 8.14 13.66 15.57
C LEU A 398 8.56 12.21 15.83
N SER A 399 9.58 11.73 15.09
CA SER A 399 10.18 10.42 15.36
C SER A 399 10.73 10.31 16.78
N ARG A 400 11.36 11.36 17.30
CA ARG A 400 11.86 11.39 18.69
C ARG A 400 10.73 11.40 19.71
N TRP A 401 9.62 12.10 19.46
CA TRP A 401 8.46 12.06 20.36
C TRP A 401 7.87 10.66 20.49
N ILE A 402 7.75 9.92 19.38
CA ILE A 402 7.27 8.53 19.39
C ILE A 402 8.23 7.62 20.17
N VAL A 403 9.54 7.78 19.99
CA VAL A 403 10.54 7.01 20.73
C VAL A 403 10.54 7.40 22.21
N GLY A 404 10.52 8.69 22.52
CA GLY A 404 10.48 9.22 23.88
C GLY A 404 9.24 8.77 24.65
N ALA A 405 8.09 8.60 23.99
CA ALA A 405 6.92 7.98 24.60
C ALA A 405 7.22 6.55 25.09
N ILE A 406 7.88 5.73 24.26
CA ILE A 406 8.27 4.36 24.63
C ILE A 406 9.29 4.41 25.77
N GLU A 407 10.37 5.20 25.63
CA GLU A 407 11.43 5.29 26.64
C GLU A 407 10.91 5.77 28.00
N LEU A 408 10.01 6.76 28.00
CA LEU A 408 9.37 7.27 29.21
C LEU A 408 8.44 6.22 29.84
N SER A 409 7.67 5.47 29.04
CA SER A 409 6.83 4.37 29.55
C SER A 409 7.63 3.26 30.24
N TYR A 410 8.80 2.91 29.69
CA TYR A 410 9.70 1.94 30.31
C TYR A 410 10.30 2.47 31.60
N SER A 411 10.78 3.71 31.57
CA SER A 411 11.39 4.38 32.73
C SER A 411 10.39 4.53 33.88
N SER A 412 9.15 4.93 33.58
CA SER A 412 8.08 5.04 34.59
C SER A 412 7.65 3.70 35.17
N GLY A 413 7.82 2.61 34.41
CA GLY A 413 7.54 1.25 34.87
C GLY A 413 8.69 0.60 35.64
N GLY A 414 9.83 1.29 35.82
CA GLY A 414 11.03 0.72 36.44
C GLY A 414 11.70 -0.38 35.60
N VAL A 415 11.40 -0.46 34.30
CA VAL A 415 11.94 -1.48 33.39
C VAL A 415 13.05 -0.87 32.53
N PRO A 416 14.20 -1.55 32.35
CA PRO A 416 15.27 -1.06 31.50
C PRO A 416 14.80 -0.77 30.06
N VAL A 417 15.13 0.41 29.56
CA VAL A 417 14.78 0.82 28.20
C VAL A 417 15.50 -0.07 27.19
N PRO A 418 14.79 -0.68 26.22
CA PRO A 418 15.43 -1.51 25.21
C PRO A 418 16.42 -0.71 24.34
N PRO A 419 17.56 -1.30 23.95
CA PRO A 419 18.53 -0.59 23.12
C PRO A 419 17.99 -0.34 21.71
N HIS A 420 18.31 0.84 21.16
CA HIS A 420 18.06 1.21 19.77
C HIS A 420 16.57 1.10 19.35
N VAL A 421 15.65 1.64 20.17
CA VAL A 421 14.25 1.82 19.80
C VAL A 421 14.17 2.73 18.57
N ARG A 422 13.31 2.37 17.60
CA ARG A 422 13.10 3.15 16.38
C ARG A 422 11.61 3.41 16.20
N SER A 423 11.25 4.66 15.93
CA SER A 423 9.85 5.04 15.62
C SER A 423 9.24 4.19 14.50
N HIS A 424 10.03 3.79 13.49
CA HIS A 424 9.53 2.98 12.40
C HIS A 424 9.01 1.60 12.83
N SER A 425 9.46 1.08 13.97
CA SER A 425 9.01 -0.21 14.51
C SER A 425 7.55 -0.19 14.97
N THR A 426 7.00 0.97 15.36
CA THR A 426 5.59 1.10 15.80
C THR A 426 4.61 0.63 14.74
N ARG A 427 4.91 0.86 13.46
CA ARG A 427 4.09 0.38 12.35
C ARG A 427 3.97 -1.14 12.32
N GLY A 428 5.10 -1.83 12.45
CA GLY A 428 5.11 -3.29 12.43
C GLY A 428 4.49 -3.87 13.69
N VAL A 429 4.74 -3.26 14.84
CA VAL A 429 4.13 -3.66 16.12
C VAL A 429 2.61 -3.51 16.06
N ALA A 430 2.09 -2.34 15.68
CA ALA A 430 0.66 -2.11 15.53
C ALA A 430 0.00 -3.09 14.55
N ALA A 431 0.56 -3.24 13.35
CA ALA A 431 0.03 -4.15 12.35
C ALA A 431 0.06 -5.62 12.78
N SER A 432 1.10 -6.05 13.51
CA SER A 432 1.21 -7.43 14.00
C SER A 432 0.20 -7.72 15.11
N TRP A 433 -0.02 -6.78 16.02
CA TRP A 433 -1.07 -6.88 17.03
C TRP A 433 -2.49 -6.85 16.43
N ALA A 434 -2.71 -6.06 15.38
CA ALA A 434 -3.99 -6.06 14.66
C ALA A 434 -4.24 -7.41 13.96
N ALA A 435 -3.22 -7.97 13.30
CA ALA A 435 -3.30 -9.28 12.66
C ALA A 435 -3.56 -10.40 13.68
N LEU A 436 -2.89 -10.36 14.84
CA LEU A 436 -3.13 -11.31 15.94
C LEU A 436 -4.58 -11.26 16.44
N ARG A 437 -5.17 -10.06 16.50
CA ARG A 437 -6.57 -9.86 16.91
C ARG A 437 -7.59 -10.13 15.80
N GLY A 438 -7.17 -10.73 14.68
CA GLY A 438 -8.06 -11.16 13.61
C GLY A 438 -8.50 -10.06 12.64
N VAL A 439 -7.88 -8.88 12.66
CA VAL A 439 -8.17 -7.83 11.66
C VAL A 439 -7.72 -8.32 10.27
N PRO A 440 -8.57 -8.24 9.23
CA PRO A 440 -8.21 -8.67 7.89
C PRO A 440 -6.92 -7.99 7.37
N LEU A 441 -6.06 -8.77 6.71
CA LEU A 441 -4.80 -8.24 6.15
C LEU A 441 -5.03 -7.13 5.11
N SER A 442 -6.16 -7.15 4.40
CA SER A 442 -6.58 -6.07 3.49
C SER A 442 -6.68 -4.73 4.22
N ASP A 443 -7.30 -4.74 5.40
CA ASP A 443 -7.62 -3.55 6.17
C ASP A 443 -6.36 -3.03 6.85
N ILE A 444 -5.53 -3.93 7.36
CA ILE A 444 -4.19 -3.59 7.88
C ILE A 444 -3.33 -2.96 6.77
N CYS A 445 -3.35 -3.53 5.56
CA CYS A 445 -2.61 -2.97 4.43
C CYS A 445 -3.15 -1.60 4.00
N ALA A 446 -4.48 -1.43 3.99
CA ALA A 446 -5.12 -0.15 3.69
C ALA A 446 -4.79 0.91 4.76
N ALA A 447 -4.82 0.55 6.04
CA ALA A 447 -4.46 1.43 7.15
C ALA A 447 -2.99 1.83 7.09
N ALA A 448 -2.08 0.88 6.84
CA ALA A 448 -0.64 1.11 6.81
C ALA A 448 -0.12 1.65 5.46
N SER A 449 -0.95 1.83 4.43
CA SER A 449 -0.53 2.23 3.06
C SER A 449 0.42 1.23 2.40
N TRP A 450 0.14 -0.07 2.52
CA TRP A 450 0.87 -1.14 1.86
C TRP A 450 0.12 -1.65 0.63
N SER A 451 0.81 -1.73 -0.50
CA SER A 451 0.23 -2.20 -1.77
C SER A 451 0.01 -3.70 -1.85
N SER A 452 0.52 -4.48 -0.89
CA SER A 452 0.40 -5.94 -0.89
C SER A 452 0.63 -6.50 0.53
N PRO A 453 -0.12 -7.54 0.92
CA PRO A 453 0.11 -8.32 2.15
C PRO A 453 1.53 -8.89 2.25
N CYS A 454 2.19 -9.16 1.11
CA CYS A 454 3.59 -9.58 1.09
C CYS A 454 4.53 -8.54 1.73
N THR A 455 4.18 -7.25 1.66
CA THR A 455 4.96 -6.18 2.32
C THR A 455 4.90 -6.35 3.83
N PHE A 456 3.72 -6.62 4.38
CA PHE A 456 3.54 -6.92 5.80
C PHE A 456 4.33 -8.16 6.20
N ALA A 457 4.06 -9.30 5.55
CA ALA A 457 4.68 -10.58 5.87
C ALA A 457 6.22 -10.51 5.83
N ARG A 458 6.79 -9.86 4.80
CA ARG A 458 8.25 -9.79 4.60
C ARG A 458 8.98 -8.77 5.45
N PHE A 459 8.34 -7.67 5.86
CA PHE A 459 9.04 -6.55 6.48
C PHE A 459 8.51 -6.12 7.85
N TYR A 460 7.26 -6.44 8.20
CA TYR A 460 6.58 -5.85 9.36
C TYR A 460 5.89 -6.86 10.29
N SER A 461 5.67 -8.11 9.86
CA SER A 461 5.18 -9.19 10.72
C SER A 461 6.19 -9.51 11.81
N PHE A 462 5.85 -9.17 13.04
CA PHE A 462 6.58 -9.54 14.24
C PHE A 462 5.81 -10.63 14.98
N ASN A 463 6.53 -11.53 15.65
CA ASN A 463 5.95 -12.36 16.67
C ASN A 463 5.76 -11.51 17.93
N VAL A 464 4.51 -11.12 18.19
CA VAL A 464 4.13 -10.22 19.28
C VAL A 464 3.66 -10.96 20.54
N VAL A 465 3.56 -12.29 20.49
CA VAL A 465 3.18 -13.14 21.63
C VAL A 465 4.36 -14.05 21.97
N PRO A 466 4.65 -14.30 23.26
CA PRO A 466 5.57 -15.37 23.63
C PRO A 466 5.14 -16.68 22.98
N HIS A 467 6.09 -17.46 22.47
CA HIS A 467 5.77 -18.76 21.88
C HIS A 467 5.05 -19.63 22.92
N HIS A 468 3.80 -20.02 22.63
CA HIS A 468 3.36 -21.33 23.09
C HIS A 468 4.17 -22.35 22.29
N PRO A 469 4.85 -23.32 22.93
CA PRO A 469 5.53 -24.36 22.19
C PRO A 469 4.50 -25.03 21.28
N VAL A 470 4.85 -25.30 20.01
CA VAL A 470 3.93 -26.00 19.07
C VAL A 470 3.35 -27.26 19.71
N ALA A 471 4.15 -27.90 20.58
CA ALA A 471 3.74 -28.97 21.46
C ALA A 471 2.43 -28.69 22.23
N SER A 472 2.23 -27.52 22.83
CA SER A 472 0.99 -27.23 23.59
C SER A 472 -0.24 -26.97 22.72
N ALA A 473 -0.08 -26.79 21.41
CA ALA A 473 -1.19 -26.61 20.46
C ALA A 473 -1.53 -27.90 19.69
N VAL A 474 -0.61 -28.86 19.65
CA VAL A 474 -0.71 -30.10 18.87
C VAL A 474 -0.80 -31.34 19.76
N LEU A 475 -0.18 -31.31 20.94
CA LEU A 475 -0.25 -32.39 21.92
C LEU A 475 -1.38 -32.10 22.92
N PRO A 476 -2.18 -33.12 23.28
CA PRO A 476 -3.21 -32.98 24.30
C PRO A 476 -2.57 -32.55 25.63
N THR A 477 -3.10 -31.47 26.21
CA THR A 477 -2.74 -31.08 27.58
C THR A 477 -3.34 -32.09 28.57
N PRO A 478 -2.60 -32.52 29.61
CA PRO A 478 -3.06 -33.55 30.56
C PRO A 478 -4.32 -33.19 31.37
N SER A 479 -4.85 -31.98 31.22
CA SER A 479 -6.14 -31.53 31.77
C SER A 479 -7.34 -31.80 30.86
N GLN A 480 -7.15 -32.49 29.73
CA GLN A 480 -8.20 -32.96 28.82
C GLN A 480 -8.04 -34.46 28.55
N CYS A 481 -8.06 -35.26 29.61
CA CYS A 481 -8.46 -36.67 29.51
C CYS A 481 -9.86 -36.78 30.16
N PRO A 482 -10.83 -37.44 29.48
CA PRO A 482 -12.19 -37.62 30.00
C PRO A 482 -12.24 -38.45 31.27
#